data_AF-A0A2D7U001-F1
#
_entry.id   AF-A0A2D7U001-F1
#
_cell.length_a   1.000
_cell.length_b   1.000
_cell.length_c   1.000
_cell.angle_alpha   90.00
_cell.angle_beta   90.00
_cell.angle_gamma   90.00
#
_symmetry.space_group_name_H-M   'P 1'
#
loop_
_entity.id
_entity.type
_entity.pdbx_description
1 polymer ?
#
loop_
_entity_poly.entity_id
_entity_poly.type
_entity_poly.pdbx_seq_one_letter_code
_entity_poly.pdbx_strand_id
1 'polypeptide(L)' 'DRLEGLKENVIVGRLIPAGTGSVINKMRRVATERDTLIAANRKAEAATRALQDETDSFASEDAEAASEA' A
#
# COMPACT_ATOMS: atom_id res chain seq x y z
N ASP A 1 -4.02 29.28 0.50
CA ASP A 1 -5.03 28.95 -0.52
C ASP A 1 -4.76 27.56 -1.07
N ARG A 2 -5.81 26.77 -1.37
CA ARG A 2 -5.66 25.38 -1.86
C ARG A 2 -5.24 25.29 -3.33
N LEU A 3 -5.19 26.42 -4.04
CA LEU A 3 -4.65 26.55 -5.40
C LEU A 3 -5.26 25.51 -6.34
N GLU A 4 -6.59 25.42 -6.31
CA GLU A 4 -7.37 24.47 -7.10
C GLU A 4 -7.70 25.06 -8.48
N GLY A 5 -7.60 26.39 -8.64
CA GLY A 5 -7.93 27.09 -9.88
C GLY A 5 -6.80 27.12 -10.91
N LEU A 6 -7.17 27.30 -12.18
CA LEU A 6 -6.23 27.51 -13.27
C LEU A 6 -5.37 28.76 -13.03
N LYS A 7 -6.02 29.89 -12.77
CA LYS A 7 -5.39 31.21 -12.65
C LYS A 7 -4.36 31.23 -11.53
N GLU A 8 -4.72 30.68 -10.38
CA GLU A 8 -3.88 30.67 -9.19
C GLU A 8 -2.62 29.84 -9.41
N ASN A 9 -2.74 28.68 -10.08
CA ASN A 9 -1.58 27.86 -10.43
C ASN A 9 -0.67 28.52 -11.48
N VAL A 10 -1.24 29.25 -12.45
CA VAL A 10 -0.46 30.03 -13.43
C VAL A 10 0.36 31.11 -12.74
N ILE A 11 -0.23 31.86 -11.82
CA ILE A 11 0.44 32.96 -11.11
C ILE A 11 1.65 32.44 -10.31
N VAL A 12 1.54 31.24 -9.73
CA VAL A 12 2.55 30.66 -8.86
C VAL A 12 3.55 29.75 -9.61
N GLY A 13 3.37 29.57 -10.93
CA GLY A 13 4.27 28.77 -11.77
C GLY A 13 4.19 27.25 -11.54
N ARG A 14 3.07 26.76 -11.00
CA ARG A 14 2.84 25.32 -10.82
C ARG A 14 2.08 24.74 -12.00
N LEU A 15 2.11 23.41 -12.12
CA LEU A 15 1.38 22.71 -13.17
C LEU A 15 -0.12 22.97 -13.03
N ILE A 16 -0.71 23.54 -14.08
CA ILE A 16 -2.13 23.86 -14.14
C ILE A 16 -2.99 22.59 -14.25
N PRO A 17 -4.24 22.58 -13.74
CA PRO A 17 -5.13 21.43 -13.79
C PRO A 17 -5.79 21.22 -15.16
N ALA A 18 -5.09 21.52 -16.26
CA ALA A 18 -5.58 21.38 -17.64
C ALA A 18 -4.57 20.61 -18.51
N GLY A 19 -5.06 19.96 -19.57
CA GLY A 19 -4.23 19.20 -20.51
C GLY A 19 -3.36 18.14 -19.81
N THR A 20 -2.04 18.25 -19.96
CA THR A 20 -1.06 17.36 -19.30
C THR A 20 -1.20 17.34 -17.79
N GLY A 21 -1.51 18.48 -17.15
CA GLY A 21 -1.68 18.53 -15.70
C GLY A 21 -2.89 17.74 -15.20
N SER A 22 -3.98 17.70 -15.97
CA SER A 22 -5.12 16.82 -15.64
C SER A 22 -4.75 15.34 -15.79
N VAL A 23 -3.93 14.99 -16.78
CA VAL A 23 -3.46 13.60 -16.99
C VAL A 23 -2.56 13.16 -15.85
N ILE A 24 -1.59 13.99 -15.46
CA ILE A 24 -0.71 13.72 -14.32
C ILE A 24 -1.51 13.60 -13.02
N ASN A 25 -2.51 14.44 -12.80
CA ASN A 25 -3.37 14.33 -11.63
C ASN A 25 -4.17 13.02 -11.59
N LYS A 26 -4.72 12.59 -12.75
CA LYS A 26 -5.39 11.28 -12.86
C LYS A 26 -4.43 10.13 -12.59
N MET A 27 -3.22 10.18 -13.15
CA MET A 27 -2.20 9.15 -12.94
C MET A 27 -1.77 9.08 -11.47
N ARG A 28 -1.55 10.23 -10.82
CA ARG A 28 -1.21 10.30 -9.40
C ARG A 28 -2.29 9.66 -8.54
N ARG A 29 -3.58 9.92 -8.83
CA ARG A 29 -4.70 9.30 -8.11
C ARG A 29 -4.69 7.78 -8.21
N VAL A 30 -4.52 7.25 -9.43
CA VAL A 30 -4.47 5.79 -9.67
C VAL A 30 -3.26 5.16 -9.00
N ALA A 31 -2.10 5.82 -9.02
CA ALA A 31 -0.91 5.35 -8.33
C ALA A 31 -1.15 5.24 -6.82
N THR A 32 -1.67 6.31 -6.19
CA THR A 32 -1.99 6.30 -4.76
C THR A 32 -2.99 5.19 -4.40
N GLU A 33 -4.04 5.01 -5.19
CA GLU A 33 -5.02 3.93 -4.98
C GLU A 33 -4.36 2.55 -5.02
N ARG A 34 -3.54 2.29 -6.05
CA ARG A 34 -2.80 1.02 -6.16
C ARG A 34 -1.82 0.82 -5.02
N ASP A 35 -1.10 1.87 -4.63
CA ASP A 35 -0.15 1.81 -3.52
C ASP A 35 -0.85 1.47 -2.21
N THR A 36 -2.06 2.01 -1.98
CA THR A 36 -2.86 1.68 -0.79
C THR A 36 -3.30 0.22 -0.79
N LEU A 37 -3.71 -0.32 -1.93
CA LEU A 37 -4.10 -1.73 -2.06
C LEU A 37 -2.91 -2.68 -1.86
N ILE A 38 -1.75 -2.35 -2.45
CA ILE A 38 -0.53 -3.13 -2.28
C ILE A 38 -0.08 -3.11 -0.81
N ALA A 39 -0.13 -1.95 -0.15
CA ALA A 39 0.21 -1.84 1.26
C ALA A 39 -0.76 -2.63 2.16
N ALA A 40 -2.06 -2.64 1.83
CA ALA A 40 -3.05 -3.45 2.53
C ALA A 40 -2.78 -4.96 2.37
N ASN A 41 -2.53 -5.42 1.15
CA ASN A 41 -2.21 -6.82 0.87
C ASN A 41 -0.93 -7.26 1.60
N ARG A 42 0.14 -6.45 1.55
CA ARG A 42 1.38 -6.78 2.29
C ARG A 42 1.17 -6.91 3.79
N LYS A 43 0.29 -6.09 4.37
CA LYS A 43 -0.06 -6.20 5.80
C LYS A 43 -0.83 -7.49 6.08
N ALA A 44 -1.77 -7.86 5.21
CA ALA A 44 -2.52 -9.10 5.34
C ALA A 44 -1.59 -10.32 5.19
N GLU A 45 -0.70 -10.32 4.20
CA GLU A 45 0.30 -11.38 3.98
C GLU A 45 1.27 -11.51 5.15
N ALA A 46 1.73 -10.39 5.72
CA ALA A 46 2.58 -10.40 6.91
C ALA A 46 1.85 -10.99 8.12
N ALA A 47 0.56 -10.67 8.30
CA ALA A 47 -0.25 -11.25 9.38
C ALA A 47 -0.49 -12.75 9.17
N THR A 48 -0.79 -13.20 7.94
CA THR A 48 -0.94 -14.63 7.65
C THR A 48 0.36 -15.38 7.81
N ARG A 49 1.49 -14.78 7.42
CA ARG A 49 2.81 -15.40 7.59
C ARG A 49 3.19 -15.52 9.06
N ALA A 50 2.92 -14.51 9.88
CA ALA A 50 3.14 -14.59 11.32
C ALA A 50 2.31 -15.71 11.97
N LEU A 51 1.04 -15.86 11.55
CA LEU A 51 0.19 -16.97 12.00
C LEU A 51 0.72 -18.33 11.53
N GLN A 52 1.22 -18.42 10.30
CA GLN A 52 1.81 -19.65 9.76
C GLN A 52 3.09 -20.03 10.50
N ASP A 53 3.98 -19.07 10.73
CA ASP A 53 5.22 -19.28 11.49
C ASP A 53 4.91 -19.74 12.93
N GLU A 54 3.87 -19.19 13.58
CA GLU A 54 3.42 -19.67 14.90
C GLU A 54 2.82 -21.09 14.84
N THR A 55 2.02 -21.41 13.82
CA THR A 55 1.44 -22.76 13.68
C THR A 55 2.48 -23.82 13.34
N ASP A 56 3.48 -23.49 12.51
CA ASP A 56 4.57 -24.39 12.15
C ASP A 56 5.51 -24.62 13.35
N SER A 57 5.74 -23.60 14.18
CA SER A 57 6.48 -23.73 15.44
C SER A 57 5.77 -24.69 16.40
N PHE A 58 4.48 -24.51 16.64
CA PHE A 58 3.70 -25.38 17.53
C PHE A 58 3.62 -26.83 17.01
N ALA A 59 3.42 -27.01 15.70
CA ALA A 59 3.38 -28.34 15.08
C ALA A 59 4.73 -29.07 15.14
N SER A 60 5.85 -28.34 15.10
CA SER A 60 7.18 -28.92 15.26
C SER A 60 7.46 -29.37 16.70
N GLU A 61 6.98 -28.62 17.70
CA GLU A 61 7.11 -28.97 19.11
C GLU A 61 6.25 -30.19 19.50
N ASP A 62 5.02 -30.29 18.98
CA ASP A 62 4.14 -31.45 19.20
C ASP A 62 4.68 -32.74 18.55
N ALA A 63 5.35 -32.64 17.38
CA ALA A 63 5.91 -33.78 16.69
C ALA A 63 7.18 -34.32 17.37
N GLU A 64 7.99 -33.45 17.98
CA GLU A 64 9.22 -33.84 18.67
C GLU A 64 8.89 -34.53 20.02
N ALA A 65 7.87 -34.05 20.75
CA ALA A 65 7.38 -34.67 21.99
C ALA A 65 6.76 -36.07 21.81
N ALA A 66 6.17 -36.36 20.64
CA ALA A 66 5.61 -37.68 20.34
C ALA A 66 6.66 -38.75 19.97
N SER A 67 7.90 -38.33 19.68
CA SER A 67 9.00 -39.23 19.31
C SER A 67 9.87 -39.70 20.48
N GLU A 68 9.70 -39.09 21.66
CA GLU A 68 10.52 -39.32 22.86
C GLU A 68 9.81 -40.17 23.94
N ALA A 69 8.61 -40.69 23.69
CA ALA A 69 7.81 -41.56 24.59
C ALA A 69 7.65 -42.99 24.06
#